data_AF-A0A4U7AYG3-F1
#
_entry.id   AF-A0A4U7AYG3-F1
#
_cell.length_a   1.000
_cell.length_b   1.000
_cell.length_c   1.000
_cell.angle_alpha   90.00
_cell.angle_beta   90.00
_cell.angle_gamma   90.00
#
_symmetry.space_group_name_H-M   'P 1'
#
loop_
_entity.id
_entity.type
_entity.pdbx_description
1 polymer ?
#
loop_
_entity_poly.entity_id
_entity_poly.type
_entity_poly.pdbx_seq_one_letter_code
_entity_poly.pdbx_strand_id
1 'polypeptide(L)'
;MVTEIKEEAEDKTIDLREDETSLVVALVKYIYGCQYNEILQPEEHAKLDVHVHLYGYADKFDYAPLRKAAFDYLSAKCVSLPFNAEMASAYLTAVNENCLAGGGAMLTVADQFVSRNIEGLSGLKPDAFTDISRDCPHLGRMVLTHFTTGRGKDTTRWNCKSCKNFFEVMKSVNPRSCPYCTVGAHSLSEVKSVASAGGSGVRP
;
A
#
# COMPACT_ATOMS: atom_id res chain seq x y z
N MET A 1 6.43 -37.86 2.71
CA MET A 1 5.70 -36.69 3.23
C MET A 1 4.44 -37.07 4.03
N VAL A 2 4.34 -38.28 4.61
CA VAL A 2 3.18 -38.68 5.46
C VAL A 2 3.63 -39.04 6.89
N THR A 3 4.94 -38.96 7.16
CA THR A 3 5.54 -39.34 8.45
C THR A 3 5.62 -38.18 9.44
N GLU A 4 5.85 -36.94 8.99
CA GLU A 4 6.01 -35.79 9.90
C GLU A 4 4.70 -35.39 10.60
N ILE A 5 3.55 -35.49 9.92
CA ILE A 5 2.23 -35.12 10.50
C ILE A 5 1.84 -36.02 11.67
N LYS A 6 2.35 -37.27 11.72
CA LYS A 6 2.01 -38.20 12.81
C LYS A 6 2.79 -37.90 14.10
N GLU A 7 4.03 -37.41 14.00
CA GLU A 7 4.85 -37.09 15.17
C GLU A 7 4.35 -35.81 15.86
N GLU A 8 3.95 -34.78 15.11
CA GLU A 8 3.37 -33.55 15.68
C GLU A 8 2.07 -33.79 16.48
N ALA A 9 1.24 -34.71 15.99
CA ALA A 9 -0.02 -35.06 16.64
C ALA A 9 0.17 -35.84 17.95
N GLU A 10 1.26 -36.61 18.07
CA GLU A 10 1.59 -37.38 19.27
C GLU A 10 2.30 -36.53 20.32
N ASP A 11 3.24 -35.68 19.90
CA ASP A 11 4.04 -34.84 20.81
C ASP A 11 3.28 -33.61 21.34
N LYS A 12 2.13 -33.27 20.73
CA LYS A 12 1.31 -32.09 21.09
C LYS A 12 2.11 -30.78 21.10
N THR A 13 3.20 -30.73 20.34
CA THR A 13 4.06 -29.56 20.19
C THR A 13 4.22 -29.27 18.72
N ILE A 14 3.92 -28.03 18.34
CA ILE A 14 4.16 -27.52 16.99
C ILE A 14 5.48 -26.76 17.03
N ASP A 15 6.45 -27.15 16.21
CA ASP A 15 7.72 -26.44 16.13
C ASP A 15 7.61 -25.26 15.15
N LEU A 16 7.66 -24.04 15.68
CA LEU A 16 7.56 -22.79 14.91
C LEU A 16 8.88 -21.99 14.95
N ARG A 17 10.01 -22.65 15.20
CA ARG A 17 11.33 -21.98 15.36
C ARG A 17 11.81 -21.21 14.13
N GLU A 18 11.35 -21.59 12.95
CA GLU A 18 11.71 -20.91 11.70
C GLU A 18 10.90 -19.64 11.45
N ASP A 19 9.79 -19.46 12.17
CA ASP A 19 8.92 -18.31 12.01
C ASP A 19 9.30 -17.19 13.00
N GLU A 20 9.00 -15.95 12.62
CA GLU A 20 9.28 -14.79 13.45
C GLU A 20 8.40 -14.78 14.71
N THR A 21 9.02 -14.77 15.89
CA THR A 21 8.35 -14.83 17.19
C THR A 21 7.26 -13.76 17.34
N SER A 22 7.49 -12.54 16.83
CA SER A 22 6.50 -11.46 16.86
C SER A 22 5.21 -11.81 16.11
N LEU A 23 5.32 -12.47 14.95
CA LEU A 23 4.17 -12.88 14.13
C LEU A 23 3.41 -14.04 14.77
N VAL A 24 4.14 -15.01 15.33
CA VAL A 24 3.55 -16.14 16.06
C VAL A 24 2.75 -15.63 17.26
N VAL A 25 3.33 -14.73 18.06
CA VAL A 25 2.65 -14.13 19.22
C VAL A 25 1.43 -13.34 18.79
N ALA A 26 1.51 -12.56 17.71
CA ALA A 26 0.38 -11.80 17.19
C ALA A 26 -0.77 -12.71 16.73
N LEU A 27 -0.46 -13.81 16.02
CA LEU A 27 -1.43 -14.81 15.60
C LEU A 27 -2.11 -15.46 16.82
N VAL A 28 -1.34 -15.92 17.79
CA VAL A 28 -1.87 -16.56 19.01
C VAL A 28 -2.77 -15.58 19.77
N LYS A 29 -2.33 -14.35 20.02
CA LYS A 29 -3.15 -13.32 20.68
C LYS A 29 -4.48 -13.10 19.95
N TYR A 30 -4.46 -13.04 18.62
CA TYR A 30 -5.67 -12.86 17.85
C TYR A 30 -6.61 -14.07 17.95
N ILE A 31 -6.08 -15.30 17.94
CA ILE A 31 -6.87 -16.54 18.13
C ILE A 31 -7.56 -16.53 19.50
N TYR A 32 -6.89 -16.01 20.54
CA TYR A 32 -7.47 -15.85 21.87
C TYR A 32 -8.44 -14.65 22.02
N GLY A 33 -8.72 -13.93 20.93
CA GLY A 33 -9.75 -12.88 20.89
C GLY A 33 -9.25 -11.47 21.19
N CYS A 34 -7.94 -11.22 21.19
CA CYS A 34 -7.41 -9.86 21.30
C CYS A 34 -7.80 -9.01 20.07
N GLN A 35 -8.00 -7.71 20.28
CA GLN A 35 -8.28 -6.78 19.19
C GLN A 35 -7.04 -6.61 18.31
N TYR A 36 -7.25 -6.40 17.00
CA TYR A 36 -6.15 -6.24 16.04
C TYR A 36 -5.16 -5.12 16.38
N ASN A 37 -5.58 -4.10 17.14
CA ASN A 37 -4.72 -2.99 17.56
C ASN A 37 -3.84 -3.30 18.78
N GLU A 38 -4.00 -4.48 19.38
CA GLU A 38 -3.31 -4.91 20.60
C GLU A 38 -2.43 -6.15 20.38
N ILE A 39 -2.47 -6.72 19.16
CA ILE A 39 -1.73 -7.93 18.84
C ILE A 39 -0.23 -7.65 18.65
N LEU A 40 0.12 -6.50 18.05
CA LEU A 40 1.51 -6.07 17.83
C LEU A 40 1.95 -5.07 18.90
N GLN A 41 3.26 -4.94 19.09
CA GLN A 41 3.79 -3.88 19.94
C GLN A 41 3.55 -2.50 19.30
N PRO A 42 3.45 -1.41 20.08
CA PRO A 42 3.17 -0.06 19.53
C PRO A 42 4.19 0.38 18.46
N GLU A 43 5.44 -0.04 18.61
CA GLU A 43 6.56 0.25 17.72
C GLU A 43 6.45 -0.51 16.40
N GLU A 44 5.95 -1.75 16.46
CA GLU A 44 5.71 -2.62 15.31
C GLU A 44 4.43 -2.21 14.56
N HIS A 45 3.42 -1.70 15.29
CA HIS A 45 2.18 -1.15 14.72
C HIS A 45 2.39 0.07 13.81
N ALA A 46 3.52 0.78 13.97
CA ALA A 46 3.89 1.91 13.13
C ALA A 46 4.47 1.49 11.76
N LYS A 47 4.89 0.23 11.63
CA LYS A 47 5.58 -0.32 10.46
C LYS A 47 4.60 -1.07 9.56
N LEU A 48 4.39 -0.58 8.33
CA LEU A 48 3.49 -1.22 7.37
C LEU A 48 3.96 -2.61 6.93
N ASP A 49 5.27 -2.81 6.84
CA ASP A 49 5.92 -4.08 6.51
C ASP A 49 5.47 -5.22 7.44
N VAL A 50 5.43 -4.99 8.76
CA VAL A 50 5.00 -5.99 9.75
C VAL A 50 3.55 -6.44 9.49
N HIS A 51 2.67 -5.52 9.09
CA HIS A 51 1.28 -5.86 8.77
C HIS A 51 1.15 -6.70 7.49
N VAL A 52 2.05 -6.50 6.52
CA VAL A 52 2.13 -7.31 5.30
C VAL A 52 2.66 -8.71 5.63
N HIS A 53 3.69 -8.80 6.46
CA HIS A 53 4.20 -10.09 6.94
C HIS A 53 3.13 -10.84 7.72
N LEU A 54 2.37 -10.17 8.59
CA LEU A 54 1.25 -10.77 9.31
C LEU A 54 0.14 -11.24 8.37
N TYR A 55 -0.13 -10.51 7.28
CA TYR A 55 -1.07 -10.94 6.24
C TYR A 55 -0.59 -12.22 5.56
N GLY A 56 0.68 -12.28 5.12
CA GLY A 56 1.26 -13.47 4.50
C GLY A 56 1.32 -14.66 5.47
N TYR A 57 1.62 -14.39 6.74
CA TYR A 57 1.61 -15.39 7.80
C TYR A 57 0.20 -15.95 8.02
N ALA A 58 -0.82 -15.09 8.11
CA ALA A 58 -2.21 -15.53 8.22
C ALA A 58 -2.65 -16.38 7.01
N ASP A 59 -2.14 -16.07 5.82
CA ASP A 59 -2.41 -16.82 4.59
C ASP A 59 -1.77 -18.23 4.64
N LYS A 60 -0.54 -18.35 5.16
CA LYS A 60 0.16 -19.64 5.36
C LYS A 60 -0.65 -20.62 6.23
N PHE A 61 -1.36 -20.11 7.25
CA PHE A 61 -2.21 -20.92 8.14
C PHE A 61 -3.69 -20.96 7.71
N ASP A 62 -4.04 -20.43 6.53
CA ASP A 62 -5.41 -20.27 6.02
C ASP A 62 -6.38 -19.63 7.06
N TYR A 63 -5.85 -18.73 7.88
CA TYR A 63 -6.60 -18.08 8.95
C TYR A 63 -7.26 -16.80 8.45
N ALA A 64 -8.37 -16.98 7.74
CA ALA A 64 -9.11 -15.93 7.04
C ALA A 64 -9.50 -14.70 7.91
N PRO A 65 -9.89 -14.82 9.20
CA PRO A 65 -10.28 -13.66 10.01
C PRO A 65 -9.13 -12.66 10.22
N LEU A 66 -7.92 -13.15 10.50
CA LEU A 66 -6.74 -12.30 10.68
C LEU A 66 -6.30 -11.69 9.36
N ARG A 67 -6.32 -12.49 8.29
CA ARG A 67 -6.01 -12.03 6.93
C ARG A 67 -6.90 -10.84 6.53
N LYS A 68 -8.20 -10.93 6.83
CA LYS A 68 -9.15 -9.84 6.58
C LYS A 68 -8.87 -8.62 7.46
N ALA A 69 -8.63 -8.81 8.76
CA ALA A 69 -8.33 -7.69 9.67
C ALA A 69 -7.05 -6.93 9.26
N ALA A 70 -6.00 -7.67 8.85
CA ALA A 70 -4.78 -7.09 8.34
C ALA A 70 -5.01 -6.30 7.04
N PHE A 71 -5.78 -6.86 6.12
CA PHE A 71 -6.17 -6.18 4.89
C PHE A 71 -6.95 -4.89 5.15
N ASP A 72 -7.96 -4.94 6.01
CA ASP A 72 -8.79 -3.77 6.36
C ASP A 72 -7.93 -2.67 6.99
N TYR A 73 -7.00 -3.03 7.88
CA TYR A 73 -6.06 -2.09 8.49
C TYR A 73 -5.11 -1.46 7.46
N LEU A 74 -4.50 -2.28 6.59
CA LEU A 74 -3.61 -1.82 5.54
C LEU A 74 -4.32 -0.87 4.57
N SER A 75 -5.53 -1.23 4.12
CA SER A 75 -6.33 -0.40 3.24
C SER A 75 -6.67 0.97 3.85
N ALA A 76 -6.97 1.01 5.15
CA ALA A 76 -7.24 2.26 5.87
C ALA A 76 -5.96 3.10 6.06
N LYS A 77 -4.85 2.46 6.41
CA LYS A 77 -3.57 3.15 6.68
C LYS A 77 -2.92 3.69 5.42
N CYS A 78 -2.99 2.98 4.29
CA CYS A 78 -2.50 3.45 2.99
C CYS A 78 -3.15 4.78 2.54
N VAL A 79 -4.33 5.12 3.06
CA VAL A 79 -5.01 6.40 2.79
C VAL A 79 -4.50 7.54 3.69
N SER A 80 -4.05 7.21 4.90
CA SER A 80 -3.80 8.20 5.96
C SER A 80 -2.33 8.60 6.13
N LEU A 81 -1.38 7.73 5.73
CA LEU A 81 0.04 7.94 6.04
C LEU A 81 0.74 8.82 5.00
N PRO A 82 1.59 9.76 5.43
CA PRO A 82 2.42 10.55 4.53
C PRO A 82 3.46 9.67 3.84
N PHE A 83 3.79 10.00 2.59
CA PHE A 83 4.78 9.27 1.82
C PHE A 83 6.17 9.34 2.46
N ASN A 84 6.78 8.18 2.66
CA ASN A 84 8.20 8.03 3.00
C ASN A 84 8.81 6.97 2.07
N ALA A 85 9.92 7.30 1.42
CA ALA A 85 10.63 6.45 0.47
C ALA A 85 11.08 5.11 1.08
N GLU A 86 11.64 5.14 2.29
CA GLU A 86 12.14 3.95 2.99
C GLU A 86 10.99 3.01 3.37
N MET A 87 9.90 3.58 3.89
CA MET A 87 8.68 2.85 4.22
C MET A 87 8.01 2.26 2.98
N ALA A 88 7.97 3.01 1.88
CA ALA A 88 7.41 2.54 0.62
C ALA A 88 8.22 1.38 0.04
N SER A 89 9.55 1.45 0.10
CA SER A 89 10.44 0.35 -0.32
C SER A 89 10.19 -0.90 0.53
N ALA A 90 10.27 -0.79 1.86
CA ALA A 90 10.06 -1.91 2.77
C ALA A 90 8.68 -2.56 2.59
N TYR A 91 7.63 -1.75 2.45
CA TYR A 91 6.28 -2.23 2.20
C TYR A 91 6.16 -2.97 0.86
N LEU A 92 6.67 -2.39 -0.24
CA LEU A 92 6.57 -3.00 -1.56
C LEU A 92 7.38 -4.29 -1.67
N THR A 93 8.55 -4.35 -1.03
CA THR A 93 9.35 -5.57 -0.92
C THR A 93 8.61 -6.64 -0.12
N ALA A 94 8.06 -6.28 1.05
CA ALA A 94 7.28 -7.22 1.87
C ALA A 94 6.07 -7.77 1.10
N VAL A 95 5.38 -6.93 0.31
CA VAL A 95 4.24 -7.38 -0.53
C VAL A 95 4.71 -8.34 -1.62
N ASN A 96 5.85 -8.07 -2.24
CA ASN A 96 6.43 -8.93 -3.26
C ASN A 96 6.82 -10.29 -2.69
N GLU A 97 7.40 -10.34 -1.50
CA GLU A 97 7.83 -11.60 -0.88
C GLU A 97 6.66 -12.44 -0.35
N ASN A 98 5.67 -11.79 0.28
CA ASN A 98 4.67 -12.50 1.09
C ASN A 98 3.31 -12.68 0.41
N CYS A 99 3.04 -11.96 -0.68
CA CYS A 99 1.67 -11.87 -1.23
C CYS A 99 1.56 -12.30 -2.70
N LEU A 100 2.64 -12.78 -3.33
CA LEU A 100 2.59 -13.28 -4.71
C LEU A 100 1.85 -14.61 -4.84
N ALA A 101 1.81 -15.43 -3.80
CA ALA A 101 1.19 -16.76 -3.84
C ALA A 101 -0.32 -16.75 -3.52
N GLY A 102 -0.81 -15.76 -2.76
CA GLY A 102 -2.10 -15.85 -2.03
C GLY A 102 -3.28 -15.03 -2.58
N GLY A 103 -3.13 -14.33 -3.70
CA GLY A 103 -4.25 -13.66 -4.38
C GLY A 103 -4.12 -12.15 -4.52
N GLY A 104 -4.59 -11.65 -5.67
CA GLY A 104 -4.39 -10.26 -6.14
C GLY A 104 -5.03 -9.14 -5.29
N ALA A 105 -5.67 -9.45 -4.16
CA ALA A 105 -6.24 -8.46 -3.26
C ALA A 105 -5.15 -7.55 -2.66
N MET A 106 -4.04 -8.12 -2.18
CA MET A 106 -2.96 -7.32 -1.61
C MET A 106 -2.21 -6.49 -2.66
N LEU A 107 -2.07 -7.04 -3.88
CA LEU A 107 -1.57 -6.28 -5.04
C LEU A 107 -2.48 -5.09 -5.38
N THR A 108 -3.79 -5.20 -5.14
CA THR A 108 -4.74 -4.09 -5.34
C THR A 108 -4.52 -2.98 -4.31
N VAL A 109 -4.26 -3.33 -3.05
CA VAL A 109 -3.95 -2.33 -2.00
C VAL A 109 -2.59 -1.67 -2.28
N ALA A 110 -1.60 -2.46 -2.70
CA ALA A 110 -0.32 -1.93 -3.14
C ALA A 110 -0.50 -0.98 -4.36
N ASP A 111 -1.36 -1.31 -5.32
CA ASP A 111 -1.64 -0.47 -6.49
C ASP A 111 -2.29 0.86 -6.07
N GLN A 112 -3.21 0.82 -5.10
CA GLN A 112 -3.80 2.02 -4.52
C GLN A 112 -2.75 2.88 -3.80
N PHE A 113 -1.83 2.26 -3.06
CA PHE A 113 -0.73 2.95 -2.39
C PHE A 113 0.20 3.64 -3.40
N VAL A 114 0.64 2.92 -4.44
CA VAL A 114 1.52 3.46 -5.51
C VAL A 114 0.81 4.57 -6.29
N SER A 115 -0.45 4.36 -6.69
CA SER A 115 -1.25 5.35 -7.42
C SER A 115 -1.33 6.68 -6.67
N ARG A 116 -1.59 6.65 -5.36
CA ARG A 116 -1.75 7.86 -4.54
C ARG A 116 -0.43 8.58 -4.27
N ASN A 117 0.66 7.83 -4.20
CA ASN A 117 1.99 8.35 -3.88
C ASN A 117 2.88 8.50 -5.12
N ILE A 118 2.31 8.46 -6.33
CA ILE A 118 3.08 8.48 -7.57
C ILE A 118 3.91 9.74 -7.73
N GLU A 119 3.44 10.90 -7.24
CA GLU A 119 4.21 12.14 -7.22
C GLU A 119 5.46 12.00 -6.32
N GLY A 120 5.30 11.39 -5.15
CA GLY A 120 6.40 11.09 -4.23
C GLY A 120 7.40 10.10 -4.83
N LEU A 121 6.91 9.06 -5.51
CA LEU A 121 7.74 8.07 -6.21
C LEU A 121 8.48 8.70 -7.40
N SER A 122 7.83 9.60 -8.15
CA SER A 122 8.44 10.30 -9.28
C SER A 122 9.48 11.35 -8.87
N GLY A 123 9.38 11.86 -7.62
CA GLY A 123 10.34 12.78 -7.03
C GLY A 123 11.56 12.10 -6.41
N LEU A 124 11.62 10.77 -6.39
CA LEU A 124 12.79 10.03 -5.92
C LEU A 124 13.99 10.24 -6.84
N LYS A 125 15.19 10.09 -6.28
CA LYS A 125 16.40 9.99 -7.09
C LYS A 125 16.31 8.78 -8.02
N PRO A 126 16.82 8.88 -9.26
CA PRO A 126 16.79 7.78 -10.23
C PRO A 126 17.35 6.46 -9.66
N ASP A 127 18.41 6.54 -8.85
CA ASP A 127 19.04 5.37 -8.24
C ASP A 127 18.09 4.67 -7.26
N ALA A 128 17.47 5.43 -6.36
CA ALA A 128 16.51 4.89 -5.38
C ALA A 128 15.27 4.28 -6.06
N PHE A 129 14.78 4.90 -7.13
CA PHE A 129 13.67 4.33 -7.90
C PHE A 129 14.08 3.04 -8.61
N THR A 130 15.31 2.97 -9.11
CA THR A 130 15.87 1.78 -9.76
C THR A 130 16.04 0.63 -8.78
N ASP A 131 16.54 0.91 -7.57
CA ASP A 131 16.68 -0.09 -6.51
C ASP A 131 15.31 -0.68 -6.11
N ILE A 132 14.31 0.17 -5.85
CA ILE A 132 12.96 -0.31 -5.52
C ILE A 132 12.35 -1.10 -6.70
N SER A 133 12.59 -0.67 -7.94
CA SER A 133 12.09 -1.37 -9.13
C SER A 133 12.77 -2.73 -9.35
N ARG A 134 14.03 -2.87 -8.93
CA ARG A 134 14.75 -4.15 -8.94
C ARG A 134 14.16 -5.10 -7.89
N ASP A 135 13.91 -4.58 -6.70
CA ASP A 135 13.48 -5.39 -5.55
C ASP A 135 11.97 -5.70 -5.61
N CYS A 136 11.18 -4.88 -6.32
CA CYS A 136 9.76 -5.07 -6.58
C CYS A 136 9.47 -5.00 -8.10
N PRO A 137 9.61 -6.11 -8.86
CA PRO A 137 9.39 -6.13 -10.30
C PRO A 137 7.97 -5.70 -10.72
N HIS A 138 6.99 -5.91 -9.85
CA HIS A 138 5.60 -5.52 -10.07
C HIS A 138 5.35 -4.02 -9.98
N LEU A 139 6.27 -3.26 -9.36
CA LEU A 139 6.18 -1.80 -9.31
C LEU A 139 6.08 -1.21 -10.71
N GLY A 140 6.89 -1.70 -11.66
CA GLY A 140 6.84 -1.25 -13.05
C GLY A 140 5.45 -1.44 -13.66
N ARG A 141 4.81 -2.60 -13.44
CA ARG A 141 3.43 -2.83 -13.88
C ARG A 141 2.45 -1.86 -13.20
N MET A 142 2.56 -1.62 -11.90
CA MET A 142 1.64 -0.73 -11.16
C MET A 142 1.74 0.71 -11.66
N VAL A 143 2.96 1.20 -11.82
CA VAL A 143 3.25 2.53 -12.37
C VAL A 143 2.76 2.64 -13.82
N LEU A 144 3.07 1.66 -14.67
CA LEU A 144 2.58 1.65 -16.06
C LEU A 144 1.07 1.54 -16.14
N THR A 145 0.44 0.76 -15.25
CA THR A 145 -1.02 0.63 -15.16
C THR A 145 -1.62 1.98 -14.81
N HIS A 146 -1.05 2.72 -13.85
CA HIS A 146 -1.49 4.08 -13.54
C HIS A 146 -1.46 4.99 -14.77
N PHE A 147 -0.36 4.99 -15.54
CA PHE A 147 -0.22 5.82 -16.74
C PHE A 147 -1.10 5.37 -17.93
N THR A 148 -1.38 4.08 -18.05
CA THR A 148 -2.14 3.51 -19.18
C THR A 148 -3.65 3.48 -18.92
N THR A 149 -4.09 3.14 -17.71
CA THR A 149 -5.51 3.10 -17.30
C THR A 149 -6.08 4.48 -16.96
N GLY A 150 -5.25 5.53 -16.90
CA GLY A 150 -5.75 6.90 -16.91
C GLY A 150 -6.35 7.39 -15.59
N ARG A 151 -5.99 6.80 -14.44
CA ARG A 151 -6.04 7.55 -13.17
C ARG A 151 -5.07 8.73 -13.34
N GLY A 152 -5.58 9.91 -13.68
CA GLY A 152 -4.81 11.10 -14.07
C GLY A 152 -4.95 11.53 -15.55
N LYS A 153 -5.50 10.71 -16.45
CA LYS A 153 -5.87 11.19 -17.81
C LYS A 153 -7.21 11.90 -17.81
N ASP A 154 -8.15 11.48 -16.96
CA ASP A 154 -9.49 12.05 -16.88
C ASP A 154 -9.78 12.71 -15.54
N THR A 155 -8.77 12.95 -14.70
CA THR A 155 -8.91 13.72 -13.46
C THR A 155 -8.03 14.97 -13.49
N THR A 156 -8.58 16.07 -13.00
CA THR A 156 -7.89 17.33 -12.77
C THR A 156 -7.73 17.51 -11.26
N ARG A 157 -6.53 17.88 -10.83
CA ARG A 157 -6.26 18.21 -9.43
C ARG A 157 -6.60 19.66 -9.16
N TRP A 158 -7.34 19.92 -8.08
CA TRP A 158 -7.76 21.24 -7.67
C TRP A 158 -7.21 21.58 -6.30
N ASN A 159 -6.87 22.84 -6.10
CA ASN A 159 -6.49 23.41 -4.82
C ASN A 159 -7.59 24.38 -4.35
N CYS A 160 -8.05 24.19 -3.12
CA CYS A 160 -8.90 25.18 -2.45
C CYS A 160 -8.06 26.26 -1.79
N LYS A 161 -8.17 27.51 -2.25
CA LYS A 161 -7.40 28.64 -1.69
C LYS A 161 -7.78 28.98 -0.24
N SER A 162 -8.94 28.54 0.23
CA SER A 162 -9.41 28.81 1.60
C SER A 162 -8.85 27.82 2.61
N CYS A 163 -8.94 26.51 2.36
CA CYS A 163 -8.47 25.48 3.30
C CYS A 163 -7.10 24.89 2.92
N LYS A 164 -6.51 25.29 1.79
CA LYS A 164 -5.25 24.81 1.24
C LYS A 164 -5.20 23.30 0.93
N ASN A 165 -6.33 22.60 1.04
CA ASN A 165 -6.42 21.19 0.70
C ASN A 165 -6.50 20.96 -0.81
N PHE A 166 -5.97 19.83 -1.23
CA PHE A 166 -6.02 19.36 -2.61
C PHE A 166 -7.08 18.26 -2.75
N PHE A 167 -7.74 18.22 -3.89
CA PHE A 167 -8.68 17.15 -4.23
C PHE A 167 -8.71 16.93 -5.73
N GLU A 168 -9.17 15.77 -6.16
CA GLU A 168 -9.23 15.37 -7.57
C GLU A 168 -10.67 15.25 -8.02
N VAL A 169 -10.93 15.71 -9.24
CA VAL A 169 -12.24 15.68 -9.87
C VAL A 169 -12.08 15.24 -11.31
N MET A 170 -13.09 14.60 -11.90
CA MET A 170 -13.02 14.25 -13.31
C MET A 170 -12.87 15.50 -14.19
N LYS A 171 -12.09 15.46 -15.27
CA LYS A 171 -11.85 16.55 -16.24
C LYS A 171 -13.13 17.12 -16.84
N SER A 172 -14.19 16.33 -16.91
CA SER A 172 -15.52 16.74 -17.35
C SER A 172 -16.31 17.54 -16.30
N VAL A 173 -15.80 17.63 -15.07
CA VAL A 173 -16.49 18.22 -13.91
C VAL A 173 -15.68 19.39 -13.37
N ASN A 174 -16.22 20.61 -13.51
CA ASN A 174 -15.70 21.78 -12.81
C ASN A 174 -16.28 21.83 -11.39
N PRO A 175 -15.49 21.55 -10.34
CA PRO A 175 -15.97 21.61 -8.97
C PRO A 175 -16.42 23.03 -8.62
N ARG A 176 -17.61 23.16 -8.03
CA ARG A 176 -18.13 24.43 -7.50
C ARG A 176 -17.90 24.61 -6.01
N SER A 177 -17.57 23.52 -5.31
CA SER A 177 -17.39 23.46 -3.87
C SER A 177 -16.17 22.60 -3.53
N CYS A 178 -15.45 23.00 -2.47
CA CYS A 178 -14.42 22.16 -1.88
C CYS A 178 -15.09 21.08 -1.02
N PRO A 179 -14.78 19.78 -1.18
CA PRO A 179 -15.38 18.71 -0.38
C PRO A 179 -15.00 18.79 1.11
N TYR A 180 -13.95 19.55 1.45
CA TYR A 180 -13.48 19.75 2.83
C TYR A 180 -14.01 21.03 3.48
N CYS A 181 -14.74 21.87 2.74
CA CYS A 181 -15.36 23.06 3.29
C CYS A 181 -16.87 22.86 3.37
N THR A 182 -17.43 22.99 4.57
CA THR A 182 -18.84 22.68 4.86
C THR A 182 -19.82 23.70 4.28
N VAL A 183 -19.40 24.94 3.95
CA VAL A 183 -20.29 25.96 3.39
C VAL A 183 -19.52 27.01 2.55
N GLY A 184 -19.97 27.26 1.32
CA GLY A 184 -19.56 28.41 0.50
C GLY A 184 -18.92 28.08 -0.85
N ALA A 185 -19.11 28.97 -1.83
CA ALA A 185 -18.35 28.94 -3.09
C ALA A 185 -16.91 29.41 -2.80
N HIS A 186 -15.95 28.48 -2.80
CA HIS A 186 -14.55 28.80 -2.55
C HIS A 186 -13.82 29.07 -3.85
N SER A 187 -12.78 29.93 -3.79
CA SER A 187 -11.87 30.11 -4.92
C SER A 187 -11.05 28.83 -5.08
N LEU A 188 -11.38 28.07 -6.13
CA LEU A 188 -10.68 26.85 -6.52
C LEU A 188 -9.75 27.19 -7.67
N SER A 189 -8.52 26.69 -7.61
CA SER A 189 -7.57 26.77 -8.72
C SER A 189 -7.19 25.38 -9.17
N GLU A 190 -7.37 25.12 -10.45
CA GLU A 190 -6.79 23.97 -11.12
C GLU A 190 -5.27 24.02 -10.97
N VAL A 191 -4.70 22.94 -10.45
CA VAL A 191 -3.26 22.72 -10.42
C VAL A 191 -2.90 22.22 -11.81
N LYS A 192 -2.41 23.13 -12.66
CA LYS A 192 -1.90 22.74 -13.97
C LYS A 192 -0.75 21.76 -13.76
N SER A 193 -0.97 20.51 -14.13
CA SER A 193 0.13 19.57 -14.28
C SER A 193 1.07 20.16 -15.32
N VAL A 194 2.34 20.33 -14.95
CA VAL A 194 3.38 20.67 -15.91
C VAL A 194 3.49 19.47 -16.83
N ALA A 195 2.84 19.56 -17.98
CA ALA A 195 3.09 18.62 -19.07
C ALA A 195 4.57 18.72 -19.39
N SER A 196 5.31 17.64 -19.13
CA SER A 196 6.62 17.42 -19.71
C SER A 196 6.46 17.52 -21.22
N ALA A 197 6.88 18.66 -21.77
CA ALA A 197 6.85 18.96 -23.19
C ALA A 197 7.80 18.01 -23.93
N GLY A 198 7.26 16.89 -24.42
CA GLY A 198 7.84 16.14 -25.52
C GLY A 198 7.59 16.90 -26.82
N GLY A 199 8.57 17.71 -27.25
CA GLY A 199 8.55 18.43 -28.52
C GLY A 199 9.80 18.14 -29.33
N SER A 200 9.61 17.50 -30.48
CA SER A 200 10.62 17.12 -31.48
C SER A 200 11.31 18.30 -32.20
N GLY A 201 12.50 18.04 -32.72
CA GLY A 201 13.25 18.85 -33.72
C GLY A 201 14.55 19.40 -33.12
N VAL A 202 15.74 19.31 -33.71
CA VAL A 202 16.19 19.15 -35.10
C VAL A 202 17.63 18.61 -35.03
N ARG A 203 18.02 17.65 -35.89
CA ARG A 203 19.43 17.33 -36.16
C ARG A 203 19.81 17.88 -37.54
N PRO A 204 20.91 18.64 -37.68
CA PRO A 204 21.77 18.51 -38.85
C PRO A 204 22.62 17.23 -38.78
#